data_AF-Q4D257-F1
#
_entry.id   AF-Q4D257-F1
#
_cell.length_a   1.000
_cell.length_b   1.000
_cell.length_c   1.000
_cell.angle_alpha   90.00
_cell.angle_beta   90.00
_cell.angle_gamma   90.00
#
_symmetry.space_group_name_H-M   'P 1'
#
loop_
_entity.id
_entity.type
_entity.pdbx_description
1 polymer ?
#
loop_
_entity_poly.entity_id
_entity_poly.type
_entity_poly.pdbx_seq_one_letter_code
_entity_poly.pdbx_strand_id
1 'polypeptide(L)'
;MPCEGCGLSEAAMQCPTCKKLDMPPSYFCSQACFKEHWADHKLKHTQSALPTIPTMTEAAMNAFNFTGSLRPGRITPRRAVPSHIPRPDYANRADGLSPAEEKDRGAKVRVYNLQSLHDDSKETADIQRVKKVCRLSREVLDIATAAVRPGVTTDEIDRIVHEATIERDMYPSPLNYYNFPKSVCTSVNEVICHGIPDSRGLEEGDIVNIDVSSYLNGFHGDLNETVFVGKPDADSVRLVHAAYESLYAGIKVVKPEALYKHVGDAIEACAVQYGCSVVRAYTGHGVGHLFHTAPTVCHYANNKSLGMMRPGHVFTIEPMINLGTWQDVTWPDNWTSTTRDGKRSAQFEHTMVVTNDGAELFTDWTDGIPTYQKQLEGWNIPLPSPSNGVAH
;
A
#
# COMPACT_ATOMS: atom_id res chain seq x y z
N MET A 1 6.77 32.98 -22.01
CA MET A 1 6.43 31.81 -21.15
C MET A 1 5.49 32.29 -20.05
N PRO A 2 4.54 31.48 -19.57
CA PRO A 2 3.68 31.87 -18.45
C PRO A 2 4.51 32.10 -17.19
N CYS A 3 4.13 33.11 -16.41
CA CYS A 3 4.75 33.38 -15.12
C CYS A 3 4.52 32.23 -14.14
N GLU A 4 5.59 31.71 -13.54
CA GLU A 4 5.51 30.61 -12.58
C GLU A 4 4.88 31.00 -11.24
N GLY A 5 4.92 32.29 -10.89
CA GLY A 5 4.25 32.80 -9.70
C GLY A 5 2.75 32.95 -9.91
N CYS A 6 2.33 33.91 -10.74
CA CYS A 6 0.91 34.24 -10.88
C CYS A 6 0.17 33.48 -11.99
N GLY A 7 0.87 32.86 -12.95
CA GLY A 7 0.26 32.17 -14.10
C GLY A 7 -0.37 33.07 -15.18
N LEU A 8 -0.54 34.38 -14.93
CA LEU A 8 -1.41 35.25 -15.74
C LEU A 8 -0.69 36.08 -16.82
N SER A 9 0.62 36.29 -16.68
CA SER A 9 1.35 37.25 -17.51
C SER A 9 2.53 36.61 -18.24
N GLU A 10 2.93 37.19 -19.37
CA GLU A 10 4.19 36.83 -20.00
C GLU A 10 5.36 37.14 -19.06
N ALA A 11 6.22 36.14 -18.89
CA ALA A 11 7.38 36.21 -18.02
C ALA A 11 8.67 36.22 -18.83
N ALA A 12 9.53 37.20 -18.52
CA ALA A 12 10.86 37.37 -19.11
C ALA A 12 11.99 37.32 -18.07
N MET A 13 11.66 37.42 -16.77
CA MET A 13 12.66 37.42 -15.70
C MET A 13 12.97 36.00 -15.24
N GLN A 14 14.13 35.48 -15.64
CA GLN A 14 14.59 34.14 -15.24
C GLN A 14 15.04 34.11 -13.77
N CYS A 15 14.70 33.05 -13.03
CA CYS A 15 15.23 32.83 -11.69
C CYS A 15 16.77 32.65 -11.73
N PRO A 16 17.55 33.48 -11.01
CA PRO A 16 19.00 33.37 -11.00
C PRO A 16 19.50 32.09 -10.30
N THR A 17 18.71 31.53 -9.38
CA THR A 17 19.07 30.29 -8.68
C THR A 17 18.87 29.06 -9.55
N CYS A 18 17.78 28.96 -10.33
CA CYS A 18 17.62 27.90 -11.34
C CYS A 18 18.79 27.88 -12.32
N LYS A 19 19.19 29.07 -12.81
CA LYS A 19 20.36 29.21 -13.69
C LYS A 19 21.67 28.79 -13.02
N LYS A 20 21.84 29.10 -11.73
CA LYS A 20 23.03 28.72 -10.95
C LYS A 20 23.10 27.21 -10.69
N LEU A 21 21.95 26.55 -10.54
CA LEU A 21 21.82 25.13 -10.23
C LEU A 21 21.70 24.23 -11.49
N ASP A 22 21.82 24.80 -12.70
CA ASP A 22 21.64 24.10 -13.98
C ASP A 22 20.32 23.30 -14.08
N MET A 23 19.25 23.87 -13.51
CA MET A 23 17.90 23.28 -13.53
C MET A 23 17.07 23.88 -14.67
N PRO A 24 15.96 23.21 -15.08
CA PRO A 24 14.99 23.79 -16.00
C PRO A 24 14.62 25.24 -15.61
N PRO A 25 14.64 26.19 -16.56
CA PRO A 25 14.55 27.61 -16.24
C PRO A 25 13.12 28.01 -15.85
N SER A 26 13.02 28.68 -14.71
CA SER A 26 11.78 29.27 -14.18
C SER A 26 11.72 30.76 -14.47
N TYR A 27 10.54 31.28 -14.84
CA TYR A 27 10.35 32.68 -15.23
C TYR A 27 9.23 33.37 -14.46
N PHE A 28 9.45 34.65 -14.14
CA PHE A 28 8.51 35.52 -13.42
C PHE A 28 8.19 36.78 -14.21
N CYS A 29 6.97 37.31 -14.06
CA CYS A 29 6.51 38.51 -14.77
C CYS A 29 7.09 39.80 -14.20
N SER A 30 7.46 39.81 -12.92
CA SER A 30 8.03 40.97 -12.24
C SER A 30 8.85 40.54 -11.02
N GLN A 31 9.71 41.46 -10.56
CA GLN A 31 10.46 41.27 -9.31
C GLN A 31 9.53 41.15 -8.09
N ALA A 32 8.35 41.79 -8.12
CA ALA A 32 7.35 41.71 -7.07
C ALA A 32 6.76 40.30 -7.00
N CYS A 33 6.32 39.77 -8.15
CA CYS A 33 5.80 38.40 -8.26
C CYS A 33 6.87 37.36 -7.85
N PHE A 34 8.13 37.53 -8.28
CA PHE A 34 9.22 36.66 -7.83
C PHE A 34 9.40 36.66 -6.30
N LYS A 35 9.33 37.82 -5.65
CA LYS A 35 9.47 37.93 -4.19
C LYS A 35 8.28 37.32 -3.45
N GLU A 36 7.07 37.56 -3.93
CA GLU A 36 5.83 37.03 -3.36
C GLU A 36 5.79 35.49 -3.39
N HIS A 37 6.21 34.89 -4.51
CA HIS A 37 6.21 33.44 -4.70
C HIS A 37 7.55 32.76 -4.40
N TRP A 38 8.53 33.49 -3.82
CA TRP A 38 9.85 32.93 -3.51
C TRP A 38 9.78 31.77 -2.53
N ALA A 39 8.86 31.82 -1.56
CA ALA A 39 8.72 30.79 -0.53
C ALA A 39 8.39 29.42 -1.12
N ASP A 40 7.52 29.38 -2.14
CA ASP A 40 7.13 28.16 -2.84
C ASP A 40 8.16 27.78 -3.90
N HIS A 41 8.63 28.76 -4.68
CA HIS A 41 9.58 28.52 -5.77
C HIS A 41 10.93 27.99 -5.26
N LYS A 42 11.46 28.50 -4.14
CA LYS A 42 12.73 28.02 -3.57
C LYS A 42 12.70 26.55 -3.18
N LEU A 43 11.52 25.95 -2.99
CA LEU A 43 11.38 24.51 -2.73
C LEU A 43 11.87 23.67 -3.91
N LYS A 44 11.78 24.20 -5.15
CA LYS A 44 12.39 23.59 -6.34
C LYS A 44 13.91 23.60 -6.29
N HIS A 45 14.52 24.60 -5.65
CA HIS A 45 15.99 24.66 -5.48
C HIS A 45 16.50 23.72 -4.41
N THR A 46 15.63 23.39 -3.46
CA THR A 46 15.88 22.36 -2.46
C THR A 46 15.38 20.99 -2.90
N GLN A 47 14.93 20.82 -4.15
CA GLN A 47 15.02 19.53 -4.83
C GLN A 47 16.50 19.25 -5.11
N SER A 48 17.31 19.17 -4.04
CA SER A 48 18.41 18.23 -4.01
C SER A 48 17.86 16.95 -4.60
N ALA A 49 18.54 16.39 -5.60
CA ALA A 49 18.19 15.10 -6.19
C ALA A 49 17.52 14.26 -5.11
N LEU A 50 16.23 13.92 -5.31
CA LEU A 50 15.47 13.07 -4.37
C LEU A 50 16.45 12.02 -3.87
N PRO A 51 16.52 11.75 -2.55
CA PRO A 51 17.56 10.91 -1.99
C PRO A 51 17.77 9.71 -2.88
N THR A 52 19.04 9.39 -3.15
CA THR A 52 19.40 8.19 -3.88
C THR A 52 18.49 7.06 -3.43
N ILE A 53 17.75 6.50 -4.38
CA ILE A 53 16.89 5.32 -4.24
C ILE A 53 17.54 4.41 -3.21
N PRO A 54 16.85 3.96 -2.15
CA PRO A 54 17.40 2.99 -1.22
C PRO A 54 17.80 1.75 -2.02
N THR A 55 19.06 1.70 -2.42
CA THR A 55 19.66 0.54 -3.07
C THR A 55 20.54 -0.09 -2.04
N MET A 56 20.39 -1.40 -1.88
CA MET A 56 21.32 -2.16 -1.06
C MET A 56 22.68 -2.05 -1.72
N THR A 57 23.67 -1.52 -1.00
CA THR A 57 25.05 -1.58 -1.47
C THR A 57 25.47 -3.05 -1.56
N GLU A 58 26.37 -3.39 -2.48
CA GLU A 58 26.89 -4.76 -2.60
C GLU A 58 27.47 -5.26 -1.25
N ALA A 59 28.10 -4.36 -0.50
CA ALA A 59 28.58 -4.64 0.86
C ALA A 59 27.44 -5.00 1.83
N ALA A 60 26.32 -4.27 1.80
CA ALA A 60 25.15 -4.55 2.63
C ALA A 60 24.48 -5.87 2.24
N MET A 61 24.39 -6.18 0.94
CA MET A 61 23.88 -7.47 0.46
C MET A 61 24.77 -8.63 0.92
N ASN A 62 26.09 -8.48 0.85
CA ASN A 62 27.05 -9.53 1.25
C ASN A 62 27.09 -9.73 2.78
N ALA A 63 26.78 -8.70 3.57
CA ALA A 63 26.74 -8.78 5.03
C ALA A 63 25.42 -9.31 5.58
N PHE A 64 24.35 -9.33 4.78
CA PHE A 64 23.02 -9.76 5.21
C PHE A 64 22.78 -11.24 4.89
N ASN A 65 22.37 -11.99 5.90
CA ASN A 65 22.01 -13.40 5.75
C ASN A 65 20.56 -13.52 5.27
N PHE A 66 20.35 -13.56 3.96
CA PHE A 66 19.04 -13.84 3.37
C PHE A 66 18.48 -15.18 3.87
N THR A 67 17.19 -15.21 4.20
CA THR A 67 16.54 -16.36 4.85
C THR A 67 15.97 -17.38 3.85
N GLY A 68 15.55 -16.93 2.66
CA GLY A 68 15.03 -17.76 1.58
C GLY A 68 15.85 -17.67 0.29
N SER A 69 15.26 -18.11 -0.83
CA SER A 69 15.90 -18.14 -2.15
C SER A 69 15.86 -16.79 -2.88
N LEU A 70 14.94 -15.90 -2.53
CA LEU A 70 14.76 -14.62 -3.21
C LEU A 70 15.96 -13.69 -2.97
N ARG A 71 16.31 -12.90 -3.98
CA ARG A 71 17.35 -11.87 -3.91
C ARG A 71 16.85 -10.58 -4.55
N PRO A 72 17.29 -9.40 -4.06
CA PRO A 72 16.94 -8.13 -4.64
C PRO A 72 17.52 -8.01 -6.06
N GLY A 73 16.70 -7.55 -6.99
CA GLY A 73 17.09 -7.11 -8.32
C GLY A 73 17.56 -5.65 -8.33
N ARG A 74 17.80 -5.12 -9.53
CA ARG A 74 18.11 -3.71 -9.72
C ARG A 74 16.84 -2.87 -9.58
N ILE A 75 16.89 -1.85 -8.72
CA ILE A 75 15.81 -0.86 -8.58
C ILE A 75 16.04 0.28 -9.59
N THR A 76 15.07 0.53 -10.46
CA THR A 76 15.11 1.65 -11.43
C THR A 76 14.69 2.98 -10.77
N PRO A 77 15.02 4.15 -11.36
CA PRO A 77 14.58 5.45 -10.85
C PRO A 77 13.09 5.58 -10.57
N ARG A 78 12.75 6.42 -9.58
CA ARG A 78 11.35 6.78 -9.27
C ARG A 78 10.69 7.39 -10.50
N ARG A 79 9.43 7.03 -10.76
CA ARG A 79 8.64 7.59 -11.86
C ARG A 79 8.07 8.96 -11.48
N ALA A 80 7.97 9.85 -12.47
CA ALA A 80 7.52 11.21 -12.25
C ALA A 80 5.99 11.31 -12.28
N VAL A 81 5.41 11.98 -11.28
CA VAL A 81 3.98 12.29 -11.25
C VAL A 81 3.73 13.64 -11.95
N PRO A 82 2.75 13.75 -12.88
CA PRO A 82 2.36 15.01 -13.50
C PRO A 82 2.05 16.15 -12.50
N SER A 83 2.29 17.40 -12.89
CA SER A 83 2.16 18.55 -11.97
C SER A 83 0.71 18.86 -11.57
N HIS A 84 -0.29 18.48 -12.37
CA HIS A 84 -1.70 18.74 -12.09
C HIS A 84 -2.31 17.83 -11.01
N ILE A 85 -1.67 16.70 -10.72
CA ILE A 85 -2.14 15.73 -9.72
C ILE A 85 -1.85 16.26 -8.31
N PRO A 86 -2.86 16.36 -7.43
CA PRO A 86 -2.66 16.71 -6.02
C PRO A 86 -1.72 15.71 -5.33
N ARG A 87 -0.83 16.21 -4.48
CA ARG A 87 0.17 15.42 -3.77
C ARG A 87 -0.10 15.40 -2.26
N PRO A 88 0.13 14.28 -1.56
CA PRO A 88 0.16 14.27 -0.11
C PRO A 88 1.37 15.03 0.43
N ASP A 89 1.37 15.33 1.73
CA ASP A 89 2.33 16.26 2.36
C ASP A 89 3.79 15.75 2.39
N TYR A 90 3.99 14.45 2.24
CA TYR A 90 5.31 13.80 2.17
C TYR A 90 5.91 13.76 0.76
N ALA A 91 5.09 13.83 -0.29
CA ALA A 91 5.49 13.50 -1.67
C ALA A 91 6.72 14.25 -2.18
N ASN A 92 6.84 15.54 -1.84
CA ASN A 92 7.93 16.41 -2.31
C ASN A 92 9.03 16.62 -1.27
N ARG A 93 8.96 15.95 -0.11
CA ARG A 93 9.96 16.08 0.93
C ARG A 93 11.15 15.16 0.65
N ALA A 94 12.34 15.64 0.96
CA ALA A 94 13.56 14.85 0.82
C ALA A 94 13.63 13.67 1.81
N ASP A 95 12.88 13.71 2.92
CA ASP A 95 12.84 12.59 3.88
C ASP A 95 11.61 11.69 3.70
N GLY A 96 10.65 12.09 2.85
CA GLY A 96 9.39 11.37 2.69
C GLY A 96 8.52 11.32 3.96
N LEU A 97 8.89 12.03 5.01
CA LEU A 97 8.16 12.01 6.29
C LEU A 97 6.87 12.80 6.15
N SER A 98 5.73 12.31 6.68
CA SER A 98 4.46 13.03 6.71
C SER A 98 4.31 13.84 8.01
N PRO A 99 4.40 15.18 7.99
CA PRO A 99 4.19 15.99 9.19
C PRO A 99 2.76 15.85 9.76
N ALA A 100 1.76 15.60 8.91
CA ALA A 100 0.39 15.40 9.37
C ALA A 100 0.25 14.10 10.19
N GLU A 101 0.86 12.99 9.76
CA GLU A 101 0.90 11.75 10.55
C GLU A 101 1.69 11.90 11.85
N GLU A 102 2.85 12.57 11.81
CA GLU A 102 3.65 12.82 13.02
C GLU A 102 2.88 13.62 14.08
N LYS A 103 2.05 14.57 13.64
CA LYS A 103 1.17 15.34 14.52
C LYS A 103 -0.01 14.53 15.05
N ASP A 104 -0.54 13.61 14.25
CA ASP A 104 -1.71 12.79 14.57
C ASP A 104 -1.35 11.56 15.43
N ARG A 105 -0.08 11.17 15.48
CA ARG A 105 0.40 10.01 16.25
C ARG A 105 -0.04 10.09 17.72
N GLY A 106 -0.89 9.14 18.14
CA GLY A 106 -1.47 9.07 19.49
C GLY A 106 -2.82 9.78 19.65
N ALA A 107 -3.36 10.37 18.58
CA ALA A 107 -4.73 10.91 18.57
C ALA A 107 -5.78 9.80 18.70
N LYS A 108 -7.02 10.21 19.00
CA LYS A 108 -8.17 9.30 19.02
C LYS A 108 -8.56 8.93 17.58
N VAL A 109 -9.08 7.72 17.41
CA VAL A 109 -9.65 7.25 16.13
C VAL A 109 -10.69 8.25 15.62
N ARG A 110 -10.54 8.65 14.35
CA ARG A 110 -11.47 9.57 13.69
C ARG A 110 -12.82 8.89 13.45
N VAL A 111 -13.89 9.63 13.70
CA VAL A 111 -15.27 9.20 13.40
C VAL A 111 -15.76 9.98 12.18
N TYR A 112 -15.87 9.32 11.04
CA TYR A 112 -16.41 9.87 9.80
C TYR A 112 -17.93 10.00 9.87
N ASN A 113 -18.48 11.05 9.24
CA ASN A 113 -19.94 11.20 9.12
C ASN A 113 -20.50 10.22 8.08
N LEU A 114 -21.43 9.37 8.49
CA LEU A 114 -22.07 8.35 7.65
C LEU A 114 -23.39 8.79 6.99
N GLN A 115 -23.85 10.02 7.19
CA GLN A 115 -25.14 10.50 6.66
C GLN A 115 -25.26 10.32 5.14
N SER A 116 -24.14 10.38 4.42
CA SER A 116 -24.07 10.22 2.97
C SER A 116 -23.40 8.91 2.52
N LEU A 117 -23.23 7.91 3.41
CA LEU A 117 -22.55 6.64 3.08
C LEU A 117 -23.20 5.93 1.88
N HIS A 118 -24.53 6.01 1.79
CA HIS A 118 -25.34 5.40 0.72
C HIS A 118 -26.00 6.44 -0.19
N ASP A 119 -25.45 7.66 -0.25
CA ASP A 119 -25.87 8.71 -1.19
C ASP A 119 -24.66 9.17 -2.02
N ASP A 120 -24.40 8.43 -3.09
CA ASP A 120 -23.25 8.66 -3.99
C ASP A 120 -23.31 10.01 -4.72
N SER A 121 -24.46 10.71 -4.67
CA SER A 121 -24.57 12.09 -5.19
C SER A 121 -23.80 13.11 -4.34
N LYS A 122 -23.43 12.75 -3.10
CA LYS A 122 -22.68 13.62 -2.17
C LYS A 122 -21.16 13.43 -2.29
N GLU A 123 -20.64 13.50 -3.51
CA GLU A 123 -19.21 13.26 -3.82
C GLU A 123 -18.22 14.10 -3.00
N THR A 124 -18.66 15.21 -2.41
CA THR A 124 -17.81 16.08 -1.60
C THR A 124 -17.66 15.64 -0.14
N ALA A 125 -18.51 14.73 0.35
CA ALA A 125 -18.44 14.21 1.72
C ALA A 125 -17.21 13.32 1.90
N ASP A 126 -16.52 13.44 3.04
CA ASP A 126 -15.28 12.71 3.34
C ASP A 126 -15.41 11.20 3.09
N ILE A 127 -16.50 10.56 3.55
CA ILE A 127 -16.70 9.12 3.38
C ILE A 127 -16.87 8.71 1.90
N GLN A 128 -17.51 9.56 1.10
CA GLN A 128 -17.68 9.35 -0.34
C GLN A 128 -16.35 9.55 -1.09
N ARG A 129 -15.50 10.47 -0.64
CA ARG A 129 -14.14 10.64 -1.19
C ARG A 129 -13.26 9.42 -0.90
N VAL A 130 -13.30 8.86 0.31
CA VAL A 130 -12.63 7.59 0.66
C VAL A 130 -13.15 6.45 -0.23
N LYS A 131 -14.48 6.30 -0.36
CA LYS A 131 -15.10 5.27 -1.21
C LYS A 131 -14.66 5.40 -2.67
N LYS A 132 -14.60 6.63 -3.20
CA LYS A 132 -14.17 6.92 -4.57
C LYS A 132 -12.71 6.52 -4.83
N VAL A 133 -11.78 6.90 -3.95
CA VAL A 133 -10.36 6.54 -4.12
C VAL A 133 -10.13 5.04 -3.93
N CYS A 134 -10.86 4.38 -3.03
CA CYS A 134 -10.83 2.92 -2.86
C CYS A 134 -11.30 2.18 -4.11
N ARG A 135 -12.44 2.59 -4.70
CA ARG A 135 -12.95 2.00 -5.95
C ARG A 135 -11.96 2.15 -7.12
N LEU A 136 -11.37 3.33 -7.26
CA LEU A 136 -10.37 3.57 -8.30
C LEU A 136 -9.07 2.78 -8.05
N SER A 137 -8.68 2.59 -6.79
CA SER A 137 -7.52 1.76 -6.43
C SER A 137 -7.77 0.28 -6.73
N ARG A 138 -9.01 -0.22 -6.54
CA ARG A 138 -9.44 -1.55 -7.01
C ARG A 138 -9.25 -1.70 -8.52
N GLU A 139 -9.67 -0.72 -9.32
CA GLU A 139 -9.42 -0.76 -10.77
C GLU A 139 -7.92 -0.84 -11.11
N VAL A 140 -7.07 -0.12 -10.38
CA VAL A 140 -5.61 -0.17 -10.56
C VAL A 140 -5.05 -1.55 -10.20
N LEU A 141 -5.48 -2.15 -9.07
CA LEU A 141 -5.05 -3.49 -8.66
C LEU A 141 -5.53 -4.57 -9.65
N ASP A 142 -6.75 -4.45 -10.17
CA ASP A 142 -7.28 -5.39 -11.19
C ASP A 142 -6.44 -5.32 -12.49
N ILE A 143 -6.00 -4.13 -12.90
CA ILE A 143 -5.08 -3.96 -14.05
C ILE A 143 -3.70 -4.57 -13.74
N ALA A 144 -3.18 -4.37 -12.53
CA ALA A 144 -1.88 -4.88 -12.11
C ALA A 144 -1.85 -6.42 -12.06
N THR A 145 -2.86 -7.02 -11.43
CA THR A 145 -3.00 -8.49 -11.33
C THR A 145 -3.21 -9.14 -12.70
N ALA A 146 -3.93 -8.49 -13.63
CA ALA A 146 -4.07 -8.96 -15.01
C ALA A 146 -2.74 -9.00 -15.79
N ALA A 147 -1.73 -8.22 -15.38
CA ALA A 147 -0.41 -8.24 -16.00
C ALA A 147 0.50 -9.37 -15.48
N VAL A 148 0.18 -9.98 -14.34
CA VAL A 148 1.00 -10.99 -13.68
C VAL A 148 1.11 -12.26 -14.53
N ARG A 149 2.35 -12.61 -14.90
CA ARG A 149 2.70 -13.85 -15.60
C ARG A 149 4.22 -14.09 -15.46
N PRO A 150 4.69 -15.34 -15.65
CA PRO A 150 6.13 -15.63 -15.66
C PRO A 150 6.90 -14.73 -16.61
N GLY A 151 8.06 -14.25 -16.18
CA GLY A 151 8.96 -13.36 -16.92
C GLY A 151 8.66 -11.87 -16.81
N VAL A 152 7.48 -11.44 -16.34
CA VAL A 152 7.22 -10.02 -16.05
C VAL A 152 7.99 -9.61 -14.79
N THR A 153 8.66 -8.47 -14.83
CA THR A 153 9.37 -7.96 -13.65
C THR A 153 8.42 -7.21 -12.72
N THR A 154 8.73 -7.15 -11.43
CA THR A 154 7.96 -6.34 -10.49
C THR A 154 8.08 -4.84 -10.80
N ASP A 155 9.21 -4.37 -11.36
CA ASP A 155 9.33 -2.99 -11.86
C ASP A 155 8.41 -2.67 -13.06
N GLU A 156 8.06 -3.68 -13.87
CA GLU A 156 7.07 -3.52 -14.94
C GLU A 156 5.65 -3.46 -14.35
N ILE A 157 5.37 -4.20 -13.28
CA ILE A 157 4.12 -4.06 -12.51
C ILE A 157 4.03 -2.65 -11.89
N ASP A 158 5.12 -2.13 -11.31
CA ASP A 158 5.18 -0.74 -10.82
C ASP A 158 4.91 0.28 -11.93
N ARG A 159 5.42 0.06 -13.16
CA ARG A 159 5.10 0.90 -14.31
C ARG A 159 3.60 0.94 -14.58
N ILE A 160 2.98 -0.23 -14.66
CA ILE A 160 1.56 -0.39 -14.95
C ILE A 160 0.71 0.26 -13.86
N VAL A 161 1.03 0.01 -12.59
CA VAL A 161 0.32 0.61 -11.44
C VAL A 161 0.48 2.12 -11.44
N HIS A 162 1.71 2.62 -11.63
CA HIS A 162 1.98 4.05 -11.70
C HIS A 162 1.14 4.72 -12.80
N GLU A 163 1.24 4.24 -14.04
CA GLU A 163 0.51 4.81 -15.18
C GLU A 163 -1.01 4.74 -14.97
N ALA A 164 -1.55 3.58 -14.54
CA ALA A 164 -2.99 3.43 -14.28
C ALA A 164 -3.51 4.35 -13.15
N THR A 165 -2.65 4.66 -12.17
CA THR A 165 -2.94 5.61 -11.09
C THR A 165 -2.94 7.05 -11.60
N ILE A 166 -1.96 7.41 -12.43
CA ILE A 166 -1.86 8.73 -13.08
C ILE A 166 -3.03 8.97 -14.04
N GLU A 167 -3.44 7.98 -14.82
CA GLU A 167 -4.59 8.04 -15.74
C GLU A 167 -5.91 8.36 -15.03
N ARG A 168 -5.98 8.12 -13.72
CA ARG A 168 -7.14 8.40 -12.85
C ARG A 168 -7.01 9.69 -12.04
N ASP A 169 -6.01 10.52 -12.38
CA ASP A 169 -5.67 11.77 -11.67
C ASP A 169 -5.36 11.55 -10.17
N MET A 170 -4.82 10.38 -9.82
CA MET A 170 -4.46 10.02 -8.45
C MET A 170 -2.94 10.04 -8.26
N TYR A 171 -2.50 10.20 -7.01
CA TYR A 171 -1.10 10.02 -6.61
C TYR A 171 -0.90 8.62 -6.02
N PRO A 172 0.09 7.82 -6.45
CA PRO A 172 0.38 6.53 -5.82
C PRO A 172 0.98 6.73 -4.42
N SER A 173 0.21 6.46 -3.37
CA SER A 173 0.55 6.80 -1.98
C SER A 173 1.90 6.26 -1.52
N PRO A 174 2.33 5.03 -1.86
CA PRO A 174 3.65 4.53 -1.46
C PRO A 174 4.82 5.39 -1.97
N LEU A 175 4.65 6.12 -3.07
CA LEU A 175 5.74 6.85 -3.69
C LEU A 175 6.30 7.91 -2.73
N ASN A 176 7.58 7.77 -2.41
CA ASN A 176 8.31 8.63 -1.47
C ASN A 176 7.76 8.63 -0.02
N TYR A 177 6.80 7.76 0.34
CA TYR A 177 6.36 7.64 1.74
C TYR A 177 7.50 7.10 2.60
N TYR A 178 8.01 7.90 3.54
CA TYR A 178 9.25 7.65 4.31
C TYR A 178 10.44 7.20 3.44
N ASN A 179 10.55 7.74 2.23
CA ASN A 179 11.52 7.37 1.19
C ASN A 179 11.31 6.00 0.50
N PHE A 180 10.16 5.36 0.62
CA PHE A 180 9.84 4.20 -0.22
C PHE A 180 10.00 4.56 -1.72
N PRO A 181 10.73 3.76 -2.52
CA PRO A 181 11.18 4.23 -3.83
C PRO A 181 10.23 3.99 -4.99
N LYS A 182 9.10 3.35 -4.78
CA LYS A 182 8.21 2.88 -5.86
C LYS A 182 6.77 3.28 -5.61
N SER A 183 5.92 3.06 -6.60
CA SER A 183 4.52 3.48 -6.60
C SER A 183 3.59 2.43 -5.99
N VAL A 184 4.12 1.23 -5.74
CA VAL A 184 3.42 0.02 -5.29
C VAL A 184 4.40 -0.87 -4.55
N CYS A 185 3.93 -1.70 -3.61
CA CYS A 185 4.73 -2.80 -3.07
C CYS A 185 4.43 -4.09 -3.84
N THR A 186 5.47 -4.89 -4.11
CA THR A 186 5.36 -6.19 -4.77
C THR A 186 6.09 -7.24 -3.94
N SER A 187 5.35 -8.05 -3.19
CA SER A 187 5.89 -8.98 -2.20
C SER A 187 5.81 -10.41 -2.72
N VAL A 188 6.94 -10.97 -3.13
CA VAL A 188 7.03 -12.30 -3.75
C VAL A 188 7.46 -13.36 -2.73
N ASN A 189 6.80 -14.51 -2.73
CA ASN A 189 7.19 -15.70 -1.96
C ASN A 189 7.41 -15.45 -0.46
N GLU A 190 8.65 -15.49 0.05
CA GLU A 190 8.97 -15.27 1.47
C GLU A 190 8.89 -13.81 1.92
N VAL A 191 8.67 -12.86 1.01
CA VAL A 191 8.42 -11.46 1.34
C VAL A 191 7.04 -11.34 1.97
N ILE A 192 7.02 -10.89 3.22
CA ILE A 192 5.83 -10.63 4.04
C ILE A 192 5.09 -9.41 3.51
N CYS A 193 5.78 -8.28 3.40
CA CYS A 193 5.25 -7.00 2.94
C CYS A 193 6.38 -6.07 2.46
N HIS A 194 5.99 -4.95 1.85
CA HIS A 194 6.87 -3.85 1.44
C HIS A 194 8.02 -4.24 0.47
N GLY A 195 7.85 -5.32 -0.30
CA GLY A 195 8.82 -5.66 -1.35
C GLY A 195 8.93 -4.53 -2.36
N ILE A 196 10.15 -4.07 -2.62
CA ILE A 196 10.40 -2.98 -3.58
C ILE A 196 10.39 -3.54 -5.01
N PRO A 197 9.55 -3.01 -5.93
CA PRO A 197 9.61 -3.33 -7.36
C PRO A 197 11.02 -3.19 -7.96
N ASP A 198 11.50 -4.26 -8.59
CA ASP A 198 12.86 -4.39 -9.09
C ASP A 198 12.93 -5.16 -10.42
N SER A 199 14.16 -5.44 -10.88
CA SER A 199 14.40 -6.13 -12.15
C SER A 199 14.20 -7.65 -12.12
N ARG A 200 13.75 -8.26 -11.02
CA ARG A 200 13.51 -9.70 -10.95
C ARG A 200 12.27 -10.04 -11.76
N GLY A 201 12.42 -10.92 -12.75
CA GLY A 201 11.28 -11.54 -13.43
C GLY A 201 10.58 -12.54 -12.51
N LEU A 202 9.25 -12.48 -12.44
CA LEU A 202 8.43 -13.47 -11.74
C LEU A 202 8.64 -14.86 -12.36
N GLU A 203 8.67 -15.91 -11.54
CA GLU A 203 8.92 -17.29 -11.97
C GLU A 203 7.65 -18.13 -11.92
N GLU A 204 7.58 -19.19 -12.73
CA GLU A 204 6.48 -20.16 -12.69
C GLU A 204 6.41 -20.79 -11.29
N GLY A 205 5.23 -20.73 -10.67
CA GLY A 205 4.99 -21.23 -9.32
C GLY A 205 5.26 -20.21 -8.21
N ASP A 206 5.68 -18.97 -8.51
CA ASP A 206 5.72 -17.89 -7.52
C ASP A 206 4.30 -17.53 -7.04
N ILE A 207 4.22 -16.98 -5.83
CA ILE A 207 3.09 -16.14 -5.41
C ILE A 207 3.56 -14.69 -5.31
N VAL A 208 2.71 -13.74 -5.68
CA VAL A 208 3.02 -12.31 -5.57
C VAL A 208 1.83 -11.57 -4.98
N ASN A 209 2.08 -10.82 -3.92
CA ASN A 209 1.17 -9.80 -3.43
C ASN A 209 1.49 -8.46 -4.10
N ILE A 210 0.43 -7.75 -4.54
CA ILE A 210 0.52 -6.39 -5.08
C ILE A 210 -0.31 -5.50 -4.16
N ASP A 211 0.35 -4.51 -3.56
CA ASP A 211 -0.23 -3.62 -2.55
C ASP A 211 -0.34 -2.20 -3.10
N VAL A 212 -1.59 -1.81 -3.36
CA VAL A 212 -1.96 -0.57 -4.06
C VAL A 212 -2.64 0.36 -3.07
N SER A 213 -2.04 1.52 -2.88
CA SER A 213 -2.72 2.63 -2.21
C SER A 213 -2.64 3.89 -3.05
N SER A 214 -3.77 4.58 -3.21
CA SER A 214 -3.85 5.81 -4.01
C SER A 214 -4.34 6.98 -3.18
N TYR A 215 -3.91 8.19 -3.52
CA TYR A 215 -4.35 9.44 -2.92
C TYR A 215 -5.09 10.28 -3.95
N LEU A 216 -6.32 10.66 -3.62
CA LEU A 216 -7.18 11.48 -4.47
C LEU A 216 -7.99 12.44 -3.59
N ASN A 217 -8.00 13.72 -3.97
CA ASN A 217 -8.92 14.70 -3.39
C ASN A 217 -8.86 14.82 -1.85
N GLY A 218 -7.68 14.59 -1.25
CA GLY A 218 -7.45 14.68 0.20
C GLY A 218 -7.50 13.35 0.95
N PHE A 219 -7.74 12.23 0.26
CA PHE A 219 -7.96 10.93 0.92
C PHE A 219 -7.17 9.80 0.26
N HIS A 220 -6.72 8.87 1.09
CA HIS A 220 -6.11 7.61 0.72
C HIS A 220 -7.16 6.49 0.66
N GLY A 221 -6.95 5.52 -0.22
CA GLY A 221 -7.61 4.22 -0.21
C GLY A 221 -6.55 3.13 -0.36
N ASP A 222 -6.76 2.00 0.31
CA ASP A 222 -5.74 0.95 0.47
C ASP A 222 -6.30 -0.45 0.30
N LEU A 223 -5.60 -1.27 -0.47
CA LEU A 223 -5.93 -2.67 -0.70
C LEU A 223 -4.75 -3.43 -1.32
N ASN A 224 -4.71 -4.72 -1.03
CA ASN A 224 -3.75 -5.64 -1.62
C ASN A 224 -4.36 -7.03 -1.81
N GLU A 225 -3.79 -7.79 -2.74
CA GLU A 225 -4.13 -9.20 -2.90
C GLU A 225 -2.94 -10.03 -3.37
N THR A 226 -2.90 -11.29 -2.94
CA THR A 226 -1.93 -12.27 -3.43
C THR A 226 -2.52 -13.07 -4.59
N VAL A 227 -1.79 -13.14 -5.70
CA VAL A 227 -2.13 -13.96 -6.89
C VAL A 227 -1.04 -14.96 -7.23
N PHE A 228 -1.38 -15.99 -8.00
CA PHE A 228 -0.43 -16.99 -8.47
C PHE A 228 0.26 -16.55 -9.76
N VAL A 229 1.56 -16.81 -9.85
CA VAL A 229 2.34 -16.66 -11.09
C VAL A 229 2.44 -18.03 -11.76
N GLY A 230 1.62 -18.25 -12.79
CA GLY A 230 1.51 -19.60 -13.37
C GLY A 230 0.87 -20.60 -12.40
N LYS A 231 1.04 -21.90 -12.66
CA LYS A 231 0.34 -22.95 -11.90
C LYS A 231 0.99 -23.15 -10.51
N PRO A 232 0.24 -23.01 -9.41
CA PRO A 232 0.79 -23.11 -8.07
C PRO A 232 0.95 -24.55 -7.57
N ASP A 233 1.85 -24.74 -6.59
CA ASP A 233 1.92 -25.97 -5.77
C ASP A 233 0.85 -25.99 -4.65
N ALA A 234 0.67 -27.14 -4.02
CA ALA A 234 -0.36 -27.34 -3.00
C ALA A 234 -0.17 -26.47 -1.74
N ASP A 235 1.06 -26.22 -1.32
CA ASP A 235 1.34 -25.40 -0.14
C ASP A 235 1.03 -23.92 -0.38
N SER A 236 1.27 -23.45 -1.59
CA SER A 236 0.95 -22.08 -2.01
C SER A 236 -0.54 -21.87 -2.15
N VAL A 237 -1.25 -22.85 -2.71
CA VAL A 237 -2.73 -22.84 -2.75
C VAL A 237 -3.30 -22.76 -1.34
N ARG A 238 -2.77 -23.58 -0.40
CA ARG A 238 -3.15 -23.55 1.01
C ARG A 238 -2.85 -22.21 1.67
N LEU A 239 -1.65 -21.67 1.48
CA LEU A 239 -1.23 -20.41 2.07
C LEU A 239 -2.09 -19.23 1.61
N VAL A 240 -2.27 -19.06 0.30
CA VAL A 240 -3.05 -17.94 -0.26
C VAL A 240 -4.50 -18.04 0.17
N HIS A 241 -5.10 -19.24 0.15
CA HIS A 241 -6.46 -19.40 0.66
C HIS A 241 -6.57 -19.12 2.16
N ALA A 242 -5.59 -19.56 2.96
CA ALA A 242 -5.55 -19.29 4.40
C ALA A 242 -5.45 -17.78 4.70
N ALA A 243 -4.68 -17.03 3.91
CA ALA A 243 -4.57 -15.57 4.04
C ALA A 243 -5.91 -14.88 3.75
N TYR A 244 -6.60 -15.28 2.68
CA TYR A 244 -7.93 -14.75 2.36
C TYR A 244 -9.00 -15.09 3.41
N GLU A 245 -9.07 -16.35 3.85
CA GLU A 245 -10.00 -16.78 4.90
C GLU A 245 -9.71 -16.06 6.23
N SER A 246 -8.43 -15.82 6.53
CA SER A 246 -8.02 -15.06 7.71
C SER A 246 -8.50 -13.61 7.64
N LEU A 247 -8.34 -12.92 6.50
CA LEU A 247 -8.89 -11.58 6.26
C LEU A 247 -10.39 -11.57 6.54
N TYR A 248 -11.14 -12.51 5.96
CA TYR A 248 -12.59 -12.58 6.12
C TYR A 248 -13.01 -12.95 7.55
N ALA A 249 -12.24 -13.78 8.26
CA ALA A 249 -12.43 -14.05 9.68
C ALA A 249 -12.29 -12.78 10.54
N GLY A 250 -11.31 -11.92 10.22
CA GLY A 250 -11.16 -10.61 10.84
C GLY A 250 -12.33 -9.67 10.54
N ILE A 251 -12.76 -9.57 9.28
CA ILE A 251 -13.89 -8.73 8.84
C ILE A 251 -15.19 -9.11 9.56
N LYS A 252 -15.45 -10.41 9.77
CA LYS A 252 -16.66 -10.89 10.50
C LYS A 252 -16.77 -10.39 11.93
N VAL A 253 -15.68 -9.93 12.55
CA VAL A 253 -15.68 -9.32 13.89
C VAL A 253 -16.20 -7.88 13.86
N VAL A 254 -16.09 -7.20 12.71
CA VAL A 254 -16.29 -5.77 12.59
C VAL A 254 -17.76 -5.39 12.66
N LYS A 255 -18.13 -4.74 13.76
CA LYS A 255 -19.44 -4.13 14.01
C LYS A 255 -19.33 -3.11 15.14
N PRO A 256 -20.33 -2.22 15.33
CA PRO A 256 -20.35 -1.33 16.49
C PRO A 256 -20.17 -2.09 17.80
N GLU A 257 -19.43 -1.47 18.72
CA GLU A 257 -19.15 -2.00 20.07
C GLU A 257 -18.22 -3.22 20.15
N ALA A 258 -17.81 -3.81 19.02
CA ALA A 258 -16.75 -4.81 19.00
C ALA A 258 -15.40 -4.17 19.38
N LEU A 259 -14.53 -4.93 20.06
CA LEU A 259 -13.19 -4.47 20.43
C LEU A 259 -12.20 -4.77 19.30
N TYR A 260 -11.31 -3.83 18.98
CA TYR A 260 -10.27 -4.01 17.94
C TYR A 260 -9.44 -5.27 18.16
N LYS A 261 -9.13 -5.62 19.42
CA LYS A 261 -8.32 -6.79 19.74
C LYS A 261 -8.90 -8.12 19.26
N HIS A 262 -10.23 -8.23 19.12
CA HIS A 262 -10.88 -9.47 18.71
C HIS A 262 -10.69 -9.80 17.22
N VAL A 263 -10.25 -8.82 16.41
CA VAL A 263 -9.86 -9.06 15.01
C VAL A 263 -8.71 -10.06 14.96
N GLY A 264 -7.66 -9.85 15.76
CA GLY A 264 -6.52 -10.77 15.81
C GLY A 264 -6.84 -12.14 16.42
N ASP A 265 -7.78 -12.20 17.38
CA ASP A 265 -8.26 -13.48 17.93
C ASP A 265 -8.92 -14.35 16.83
N ALA A 266 -9.75 -13.75 15.97
CA ALA A 266 -10.42 -14.45 14.88
C ALA A 266 -9.46 -14.84 13.75
N ILE A 267 -8.53 -13.95 13.38
CA ILE A 267 -7.51 -14.20 12.35
C ILE A 267 -6.60 -15.36 12.75
N GLU A 268 -6.00 -15.33 13.94
CA GLU A 268 -5.06 -16.40 14.34
C GLU A 268 -5.77 -17.75 14.51
N ALA A 269 -7.02 -17.75 14.99
CA ALA A 269 -7.84 -18.97 15.03
C ALA A 269 -8.15 -19.54 13.63
N CYS A 270 -8.26 -18.71 12.60
CA CYS A 270 -8.40 -19.15 11.22
C CYS A 270 -7.08 -19.68 10.64
N ALA A 271 -5.99 -18.91 10.76
CA ALA A 271 -4.69 -19.26 10.21
C ALA A 271 -4.17 -20.61 10.73
N VAL A 272 -4.37 -20.90 12.03
CA VAL A 272 -3.97 -22.16 12.67
C VAL A 272 -4.68 -23.37 12.05
N GLN A 273 -5.92 -23.24 11.60
CA GLN A 273 -6.65 -24.35 10.95
C GLN A 273 -6.02 -24.78 9.62
N TYR A 274 -5.27 -23.89 8.98
CA TYR A 274 -4.50 -24.19 7.76
C TYR A 274 -3.04 -24.52 8.06
N GLY A 275 -2.63 -24.64 9.33
CA GLY A 275 -1.25 -24.91 9.71
C GLY A 275 -0.31 -23.73 9.40
N CYS A 276 -0.82 -22.50 9.44
CA CYS A 276 -0.06 -21.28 9.19
C CYS A 276 0.11 -20.45 10.48
N SER A 277 1.02 -19.49 10.46
CA SER A 277 1.23 -18.52 11.55
C SER A 277 0.92 -17.09 11.11
N VAL A 278 0.72 -16.19 12.07
CA VAL A 278 0.35 -14.78 11.81
C VAL A 278 1.50 -13.86 12.18
N VAL A 279 1.92 -13.02 11.24
CA VAL A 279 2.95 -12.00 11.46
C VAL A 279 2.53 -11.02 12.56
N ARG A 280 3.50 -10.60 13.40
CA ARG A 280 3.24 -9.76 14.58
C ARG A 280 3.82 -8.35 14.51
N ALA A 281 4.77 -8.11 13.61
CA ALA A 281 5.45 -6.82 13.47
C ALA A 281 4.60 -5.77 12.72
N TYR A 282 3.67 -6.21 11.87
CA TYR A 282 2.84 -5.37 11.01
C TYR A 282 1.35 -5.59 11.29
N THR A 283 0.54 -4.56 11.07
CA THR A 283 -0.85 -4.45 11.54
C THR A 283 -1.69 -3.66 10.58
N GLY A 284 -3.01 -3.86 10.57
CA GLY A 284 -3.92 -2.91 9.95
C GLY A 284 -3.88 -1.54 10.61
N HIS A 285 -4.35 -0.53 9.91
CA HIS A 285 -4.29 0.87 10.33
C HIS A 285 -5.57 1.63 10.00
N GLY A 286 -5.78 2.75 10.68
CA GLY A 286 -6.72 3.76 10.18
C GLY A 286 -6.21 4.36 8.87
N VAL A 287 -7.13 4.61 7.94
CA VAL A 287 -6.82 5.17 6.62
C VAL A 287 -7.90 6.19 6.22
N GLY A 288 -7.50 7.24 5.50
CA GLY A 288 -8.42 8.27 5.03
C GLY A 288 -7.66 9.56 4.71
N HIS A 289 -7.78 10.60 5.55
CA HIS A 289 -6.99 11.84 5.34
C HIS A 289 -5.48 11.62 5.45
N LEU A 290 -5.09 10.60 6.22
CA LEU A 290 -3.72 10.14 6.41
C LEU A 290 -3.59 8.75 5.80
N PHE A 291 -2.38 8.38 5.38
CA PHE A 291 -2.12 7.05 4.86
C PHE A 291 -2.19 6.03 6.01
N HIS A 292 -1.47 6.32 7.11
CA HIS A 292 -1.53 5.52 8.33
C HIS A 292 -1.91 6.37 9.56
N THR A 293 -2.98 5.98 10.27
CA THR A 293 -3.42 6.61 11.53
C THR A 293 -4.02 5.56 12.48
N ALA A 294 -4.53 5.97 13.64
CA ALA A 294 -5.29 5.11 14.54
C ALA A 294 -6.63 4.69 13.90
N PRO A 295 -7.10 3.46 14.13
CA PRO A 295 -6.62 2.46 15.09
C PRO A 295 -5.42 1.65 14.58
N THR A 296 -4.65 1.07 15.51
CA THR A 296 -3.74 -0.05 15.19
C THR A 296 -4.49 -1.38 15.34
N VAL A 297 -4.59 -2.15 14.26
CA VAL A 297 -5.38 -3.38 14.18
C VAL A 297 -4.46 -4.60 14.12
N CYS A 298 -4.11 -5.15 15.27
CA CYS A 298 -3.26 -6.34 15.35
C CYS A 298 -3.95 -7.59 14.81
N HIS A 299 -3.23 -8.38 14.01
CA HIS A 299 -3.74 -9.60 13.40
C HIS A 299 -3.54 -10.88 14.24
N TYR A 300 -2.74 -10.83 15.31
CA TYR A 300 -2.48 -11.96 16.19
C TYR A 300 -3.38 -11.94 17.44
N ALA A 301 -3.68 -13.11 18.00
CA ALA A 301 -4.50 -13.30 19.18
C ALA A 301 -3.82 -12.77 20.45
N ASN A 302 -4.63 -12.48 21.48
CA ASN A 302 -4.16 -11.97 22.77
C ASN A 302 -3.31 -10.68 22.67
N ASN A 303 -3.49 -9.91 21.60
CA ASN A 303 -2.85 -8.62 21.42
C ASN A 303 -3.35 -7.59 22.45
N LYS A 304 -2.64 -6.47 22.51
CA LYS A 304 -2.93 -5.35 23.42
C LYS A 304 -3.66 -4.19 22.74
N SER A 305 -4.26 -4.39 21.55
CA SER A 305 -5.00 -3.33 20.86
C SER A 305 -6.11 -2.79 21.76
N LEU A 306 -6.10 -1.47 21.94
CA LEU A 306 -7.10 -0.75 22.72
C LEU A 306 -8.19 -0.22 21.80
N GLY A 307 -9.36 0.04 22.38
CA GLY A 307 -10.44 0.73 21.72
C GLY A 307 -11.56 -0.18 21.24
N MET A 308 -12.70 0.48 21.03
CA MET A 308 -13.95 -0.11 20.62
C MET A 308 -14.37 0.52 19.29
N MET A 309 -14.81 -0.32 18.36
CA MET A 309 -15.29 0.09 17.05
C MET A 309 -16.57 0.91 17.19
N ARG A 310 -16.68 1.99 16.42
CA ARG A 310 -17.87 2.85 16.36
C ARG A 310 -18.23 3.10 14.90
N PRO A 311 -19.53 3.32 14.58
CA PRO A 311 -19.94 3.74 13.26
C PRO A 311 -19.11 4.94 12.79
N GLY A 312 -18.55 4.85 11.58
CA GLY A 312 -17.69 5.87 10.99
C GLY A 312 -16.20 5.70 11.24
N HIS A 313 -15.75 4.67 11.96
CA HIS A 313 -14.34 4.30 11.95
C HIS A 313 -13.98 3.67 10.60
N VAL A 314 -12.94 4.19 9.94
CA VAL A 314 -12.40 3.69 8.66
C VAL A 314 -11.00 3.14 8.91
N PHE A 315 -10.74 1.90 8.52
CA PHE A 315 -9.46 1.22 8.76
C PHE A 315 -9.27 0.01 7.82
N THR A 316 -8.06 -0.53 7.82
CA THR A 316 -7.65 -1.72 7.08
C THR A 316 -7.64 -2.95 7.99
N ILE A 317 -7.94 -4.11 7.42
CA ILE A 317 -7.55 -5.42 7.95
C ILE A 317 -6.71 -6.06 6.85
N GLU A 318 -5.49 -6.46 7.18
CA GLU A 318 -4.46 -6.82 6.18
C GLU A 318 -3.56 -8.00 6.63
N PRO A 319 -4.12 -9.13 7.10
CA PRO A 319 -3.32 -10.18 7.73
C PRO A 319 -2.26 -10.76 6.79
N MET A 320 -1.01 -10.71 7.25
CA MET A 320 0.11 -11.42 6.65
C MET A 320 0.25 -12.79 7.33
N ILE A 321 0.06 -13.85 6.54
CA ILE A 321 0.04 -15.24 6.99
C ILE A 321 1.24 -15.98 6.43
N ASN A 322 1.97 -16.70 7.29
CA ASN A 322 3.19 -17.42 6.92
C ASN A 322 2.96 -18.94 6.94
N LEU A 323 3.58 -19.66 6.00
CA LEU A 323 3.70 -21.13 6.06
C LEU A 323 4.60 -21.63 7.20
N GLY A 324 5.41 -20.74 7.76
CA GLY A 324 6.47 -21.02 8.71
C GLY A 324 6.26 -20.35 10.06
N THR A 325 7.36 -19.87 10.64
CA THR A 325 7.34 -19.00 11.82
C THR A 325 6.74 -17.62 11.50
N TRP A 326 6.13 -16.99 12.52
CA TRP A 326 5.58 -15.63 12.45
C TRP A 326 6.66 -14.54 12.39
N GLN A 327 7.90 -14.90 12.70
CA GLN A 327 9.01 -13.95 12.83
C GLN A 327 9.44 -13.44 11.46
N ASP A 328 9.71 -12.15 11.41
CA ASP A 328 10.18 -11.41 10.25
C ASP A 328 11.66 -10.98 10.41
N VAL A 329 12.28 -10.62 9.29
CA VAL A 329 13.54 -9.90 9.20
C VAL A 329 13.44 -8.86 8.09
N THR A 330 13.97 -7.66 8.31
CA THR A 330 14.01 -6.60 7.30
C THR A 330 15.31 -6.65 6.51
N TRP A 331 15.23 -6.55 5.18
CA TRP A 331 16.39 -6.45 4.31
C TRP A 331 17.12 -5.10 4.48
N PRO A 332 18.41 -5.02 4.12
CA PRO A 332 19.18 -3.77 4.16
C PRO A 332 18.65 -2.60 3.29
N ASP A 333 17.63 -2.81 2.45
CA ASP A 333 16.91 -1.70 1.79
C ASP A 333 16.02 -0.91 2.77
N ASN A 334 15.85 -1.42 4.01
CA ASN A 334 15.04 -0.89 5.12
C ASN A 334 13.52 -0.99 4.92
N TRP A 335 13.06 -1.73 3.91
CA TRP A 335 11.65 -1.88 3.58
C TRP A 335 11.23 -3.33 3.48
N THR A 336 11.89 -4.11 2.62
CA THR A 336 11.48 -5.48 2.29
C THR A 336 11.54 -6.34 3.53
N SER A 337 10.38 -6.83 3.98
CA SER A 337 10.27 -7.71 5.14
C SER A 337 10.10 -9.15 4.68
N THR A 338 10.91 -10.08 5.16
CA THR A 338 10.82 -11.50 4.81
C THR A 338 10.63 -12.38 6.03
N THR A 339 10.04 -13.56 5.85
CA THR A 339 9.98 -14.57 6.91
C THR A 339 11.38 -14.97 7.37
N ARG A 340 11.52 -15.20 8.68
CA ARG A 340 12.83 -15.55 9.28
C ARG A 340 13.33 -16.93 8.87
N ASP A 341 12.44 -17.84 8.48
CA ASP A 341 12.76 -19.21 8.05
C ASP A 341 12.75 -19.41 6.53
N GLY A 342 12.52 -18.35 5.75
CA GLY A 342 12.53 -18.40 4.28
C GLY A 342 11.34 -19.11 3.65
N LYS A 343 10.30 -19.45 4.44
CA LYS A 343 9.04 -19.99 3.89
C LYS A 343 8.15 -18.87 3.36
N ARG A 344 7.22 -19.22 2.47
CA ARG A 344 6.32 -18.24 1.82
C ARG A 344 5.37 -17.56 2.81
N SER A 345 5.02 -16.32 2.49
CA SER A 345 4.00 -15.48 3.14
C SER A 345 2.96 -15.03 2.11
N ALA A 346 1.71 -14.82 2.53
CA ALA A 346 0.66 -14.25 1.70
C ALA A 346 -0.17 -13.25 2.51
N GLN A 347 -0.74 -12.27 1.80
CA GLN A 347 -1.53 -11.18 2.37
C GLN A 347 -2.72 -10.83 1.47
N PHE A 348 -3.81 -10.41 2.11
CA PHE A 348 -4.93 -9.73 1.47
C PHE A 348 -5.36 -8.58 2.37
N GLU A 349 -5.89 -7.52 1.77
CA GLU A 349 -6.31 -6.34 2.51
C GLU A 349 -7.59 -5.72 1.95
N HIS A 350 -8.42 -5.23 2.86
CA HIS A 350 -9.49 -4.31 2.53
C HIS A 350 -9.48 -3.07 3.43
N THR A 351 -9.59 -1.89 2.82
CA THR A 351 -10.18 -0.71 3.48
C THR A 351 -11.69 -0.92 3.67
N MET A 352 -12.16 -0.67 4.89
CA MET A 352 -13.58 -0.75 5.26
C MET A 352 -14.01 0.36 6.22
N VAL A 353 -15.33 0.56 6.33
CA VAL A 353 -15.93 1.42 7.35
C VAL A 353 -16.86 0.60 8.26
N VAL A 354 -16.87 0.91 9.57
CA VAL A 354 -17.87 0.39 10.49
C VAL A 354 -19.19 1.12 10.23
N THR A 355 -20.25 0.39 9.88
CA THR A 355 -21.61 0.94 9.68
C THR A 355 -22.39 0.95 11.00
N ASN A 356 -23.69 1.25 10.96
CA ASN A 356 -24.54 1.18 12.14
C ASN A 356 -24.85 -0.26 12.60
N ASP A 357 -24.59 -1.25 11.76
CA ASP A 357 -24.99 -2.65 11.94
C ASP A 357 -23.92 -3.68 11.55
N GLY A 358 -22.75 -3.24 11.05
CA GLY A 358 -21.68 -4.12 10.62
C GLY A 358 -20.49 -3.37 10.02
N ALA A 359 -20.06 -3.82 8.84
CA ALA A 359 -18.99 -3.23 8.06
C ALA A 359 -19.38 -3.13 6.58
N GLU A 360 -18.90 -2.09 5.90
CA GLU A 360 -18.98 -1.96 4.44
C GLU A 360 -17.54 -1.91 3.87
N LEU A 361 -17.25 -2.83 2.95
CA LEU A 361 -15.97 -2.87 2.25
C LEU A 361 -15.99 -1.85 1.11
N PHE A 362 -14.93 -1.06 0.96
CA PHE A 362 -14.81 -0.10 -0.15
C PHE A 362 -13.91 -0.60 -1.28
N THR A 363 -13.27 -1.74 -1.10
CA THR A 363 -12.20 -2.28 -1.94
C THR A 363 -12.46 -3.70 -2.41
N ASP A 364 -13.73 -4.13 -2.36
CA ASP A 364 -14.16 -5.45 -2.83
C ASP A 364 -13.83 -5.64 -4.32
N TRP A 365 -13.71 -6.90 -4.76
CA TRP A 365 -13.62 -7.23 -6.18
C TRP A 365 -14.94 -6.87 -6.87
N THR A 366 -14.89 -6.52 -8.16
CA THR A 366 -16.07 -6.08 -8.92
C THR A 366 -17.24 -7.07 -8.86
N ASP A 367 -16.96 -8.37 -8.78
CA ASP A 367 -17.93 -9.47 -8.66
C ASP A 367 -17.89 -10.17 -7.30
N GLY A 368 -17.14 -9.64 -6.32
CA GLY A 368 -16.95 -10.23 -4.99
C GLY A 368 -16.12 -11.53 -4.98
N ILE A 369 -15.47 -11.90 -6.08
CA ILE A 369 -14.66 -13.11 -6.19
C ILE A 369 -13.17 -12.74 -6.30
N PRO A 370 -12.32 -13.18 -5.36
CA PRO A 370 -10.88 -12.92 -5.41
C PRO A 370 -10.21 -13.47 -6.67
N THR A 371 -9.22 -12.75 -7.20
CA THR A 371 -8.53 -13.13 -8.44
C THR A 371 -7.87 -14.52 -8.32
N TYR A 372 -7.29 -14.86 -7.17
CA TYR A 372 -6.68 -16.17 -6.95
C TYR A 372 -7.71 -17.32 -7.08
N GLN A 373 -8.97 -17.12 -6.67
CA GLN A 373 -10.02 -18.13 -6.81
C GLN A 373 -10.40 -18.35 -8.27
N LYS A 374 -10.50 -17.25 -9.05
CA LYS A 374 -10.72 -17.32 -10.51
C LYS A 374 -9.60 -18.07 -11.22
N GLN A 375 -8.35 -17.86 -10.79
CA GLN A 375 -7.19 -18.60 -11.30
C GLN A 375 -7.30 -20.11 -11.00
N LEU A 376 -7.64 -20.48 -9.76
CA LEU A 376 -7.80 -21.89 -9.38
C LEU A 376 -8.95 -22.57 -10.12
N GLU A 377 -10.08 -21.89 -10.30
CA GLU A 377 -11.20 -22.36 -11.12
C GLU A 377 -10.75 -22.61 -12.56
N GLY A 378 -10.03 -21.65 -13.16
CA GLY A 378 -9.48 -21.79 -14.51
C GLY A 378 -8.51 -22.96 -14.68
N TRP A 379 -7.79 -23.35 -13.63
CA TRP A 379 -6.89 -24.51 -13.63
C TRP A 379 -7.50 -25.81 -13.09
N ASN A 380 -8.78 -25.80 -12.71
CA ASN A 380 -9.46 -26.92 -12.04
C ASN A 380 -8.71 -27.42 -10.78
N ILE A 381 -8.17 -26.49 -9.98
CA ILE A 381 -7.53 -26.79 -8.69
C ILE A 381 -8.54 -26.52 -7.57
N PRO A 382 -8.89 -27.50 -6.72
CA PRO A 382 -9.87 -27.29 -5.65
C PRO A 382 -9.31 -26.41 -4.54
N LEU A 383 -10.20 -25.67 -3.86
CA LEU A 383 -9.85 -24.97 -2.63
C LEU A 383 -9.50 -25.98 -1.51
N PRO A 384 -8.45 -25.70 -0.71
CA PRO A 384 -8.08 -26.57 0.40
C PRO A 384 -9.09 -26.44 1.53
N SER A 385 -9.47 -27.57 2.15
CA SER A 385 -10.28 -27.56 3.37
C SER A 385 -9.41 -27.29 4.60
N PRO A 386 -9.96 -26.66 5.66
CA PRO A 386 -9.31 -26.58 6.96
C PRO A 386 -8.85 -27.97 7.43
N SER A 387 -7.68 -28.06 8.06
CA SER A 387 -7.25 -29.32 8.66
C SER A 387 -8.18 -29.67 9.82
N ASN A 388 -8.70 -30.90 9.84
CA ASN A 388 -9.47 -31.43 10.95
C ASN A 388 -8.53 -31.69 12.15
N GLY A 389 -8.03 -30.63 12.79
CA GLY A 389 -7.54 -30.65 14.16
C GLY A 389 -6.44 -31.66 14.53
N VAL A 390 -5.56 -32.09 13.61
CA VAL A 390 -4.33 -32.81 14.01
C VAL A 390 -3.25 -31.77 14.30
N ALA A 391 -3.32 -31.16 15.48
CA ALA A 391 -2.19 -30.44 16.04
C ALA A 391 -1.03 -31.43 16.25
N HIS A 392 0.11 -31.18 15.62
CA HIS A 392 1.39 -31.83 15.93
C HIS A 392 2.15 -31.01 16.97
#